data_AF-A0A6B1DWI4-F1
#
_entry.id   AF-A0A6B1DWI4-F1
#
_cell.length_a   1.000
_cell.length_b   1.000
_cell.length_c   1.000
_cell.angle_alpha   90.00
_cell.angle_beta   90.00
_cell.angle_gamma   90.00
#
_symmetry.space_group_name_H-M   'P 1'
#
loop_
_entity.id
_entity.type
_entity.pdbx_description
1 polymer ?
#
loop_
_entity_poly.entity_id
_entity_poly.type
_entity_poly.pdbx_seq_one_letter_code
_entity_poly.pdbx_strand_id
1 'polypeptide(L)'
;MPPPSEHRALIEAGKDVLGDVLEPGRILDEPDYHYPEALGRAAGLRTEGGAVQTKVQLDLAVLPEGWDDGQLPKSRVLRVDTDHPVPELIVEIASPSTAARDRGSKRELYRALGVREYLILDPGRPDGGDLPARSARLTLYRLRDGDYVQVDGGQNPASFPSGTDGAAEVLESVHSEVCGTSLRLLRPEPEARVFFQWHEPATGRWRDRATDQATPLLASHAEGRVEGRVEGRVEALLQLLERALPEAAYPGALFQSR
;
A
#
# COMPACT_ATOMS: atom_id res chain seq x y z
N MET A 1 0.87 17.25 13.34
CA MET A 1 -0.19 16.41 12.75
C MET A 1 0.22 16.19 11.30
N PRO A 2 0.31 14.95 10.76
CA PRO A 2 0.06 14.84 9.33
C PRO A 2 -1.29 15.53 9.11
N PRO A 3 -1.44 16.41 8.12
CA PRO A 3 -2.72 17.04 7.88
C PRO A 3 -3.79 15.93 7.80
N PRO A 4 -5.04 16.12 8.29
CA PRO A 4 -6.07 15.09 8.28
C PRO A 4 -6.25 14.39 6.92
N SER A 5 -5.86 15.06 5.83
CA SER A 5 -5.77 14.50 4.49
C SER A 5 -4.74 13.39 4.30
N GLU A 6 -3.58 13.44 4.97
CA GLU A 6 -2.50 12.43 4.86
C GLU A 6 -2.81 11.15 5.64
N HIS A 7 -3.37 11.25 6.86
CA HIS A 7 -3.85 10.08 7.59
C HIS A 7 -4.91 9.34 6.79
N ARG A 8 -5.91 10.07 6.28
CA ARG A 8 -6.96 9.47 5.44
C ARG A 8 -6.40 8.88 4.15
N ALA A 9 -5.46 9.56 3.49
CA ALA A 9 -4.82 9.03 2.29
C ALA A 9 -4.10 7.70 2.55
N LEU A 10 -3.51 7.52 3.74
CA LEU A 10 -2.88 6.25 4.12
C LEU A 10 -3.89 5.16 4.46
N ILE A 11 -5.05 5.50 5.04
CA ILE A 11 -6.15 4.54 5.19
C ILE A 11 -6.60 4.02 3.83
N GLU A 12 -6.84 4.92 2.87
CA GLU A 12 -7.27 4.54 1.52
C GLU A 12 -6.19 3.72 0.80
N ALA A 13 -4.93 4.14 0.87
CA ALA A 13 -3.82 3.38 0.29
C ALA A 13 -3.68 2.00 0.95
N GLY A 14 -3.83 1.92 2.27
CA GLY A 14 -3.90 0.68 3.04
C GLY A 14 -4.99 -0.25 2.55
N LYS A 15 -6.20 0.29 2.40
CA LYS A 15 -7.37 -0.44 1.91
C LYS A 15 -7.18 -0.95 0.48
N ASP A 16 -6.64 -0.12 -0.41
CA ASP A 16 -6.36 -0.50 -1.80
C ASP A 16 -5.35 -1.66 -1.86
N VAL A 17 -4.20 -1.51 -1.18
CA VAL A 17 -3.15 -2.55 -1.13
C VAL A 17 -3.70 -3.86 -0.57
N LEU A 18 -4.43 -3.79 0.54
CA LEU A 18 -5.01 -4.98 1.15
C LEU A 18 -6.09 -5.60 0.24
N GLY A 19 -6.87 -4.78 -0.46
CA GLY A 19 -7.93 -5.24 -1.37
C GLY A 19 -7.38 -5.91 -2.64
N ASP A 20 -6.17 -5.56 -3.04
CA ASP A 20 -5.49 -6.20 -4.18
C ASP A 20 -4.82 -7.54 -3.80
N VAL A 21 -4.54 -7.79 -2.51
CA VAL A 21 -3.88 -9.03 -2.04
C VAL A 21 -4.80 -10.01 -1.32
N LEU A 22 -5.95 -9.57 -0.83
CA LEU A 22 -6.92 -10.38 -0.08
C LEU A 22 -8.22 -10.57 -0.85
N GLU A 23 -9.02 -11.55 -0.43
CA GLU A 23 -10.36 -11.76 -0.97
C GLU A 23 -11.26 -10.52 -0.73
N PRO A 24 -12.12 -10.16 -1.70
CA PRO A 24 -13.05 -9.04 -1.56
C PRO A 24 -13.94 -9.17 -0.32
N GLY A 25 -14.26 -8.04 0.33
CA GLY A 25 -15.18 -7.99 1.47
C GLY A 25 -14.55 -8.25 2.84
N ARG A 26 -13.27 -8.64 2.91
CA ARG A 26 -12.57 -8.92 4.18
C ARG A 26 -12.08 -7.67 4.92
N ILE A 27 -12.13 -6.49 4.32
CA ILE A 27 -11.48 -5.28 4.86
C ILE A 27 -12.52 -4.29 5.36
N LEU A 28 -12.40 -3.91 6.62
CA LEU A 28 -13.17 -2.83 7.23
C LEU A 28 -12.30 -1.59 7.41
N ASP A 29 -12.78 -0.45 6.89
CA ASP A 29 -12.23 0.87 7.18
C ASP A 29 -12.92 1.54 8.36
N GLU A 30 -12.10 1.97 9.31
CA GLU A 30 -12.49 2.72 10.51
C GLU A 30 -13.55 2.06 11.42
N PRO A 31 -13.55 0.72 11.66
CA PRO A 31 -14.57 0.09 12.47
C PRO A 31 -14.44 0.43 13.96
N ASP A 32 -15.59 0.60 14.62
CA ASP A 32 -15.68 0.63 16.08
C ASP A 32 -15.56 -0.81 16.60
N TYR A 33 -14.52 -1.10 17.38
CA TYR A 33 -14.28 -2.42 17.97
C TYR A 33 -14.56 -2.41 19.47
N HIS A 34 -15.68 -3.00 19.85
CA HIS A 34 -16.15 -3.10 21.24
C HIS A 34 -15.67 -4.38 21.92
N TYR A 35 -15.31 -4.25 23.19
CA TYR A 35 -14.80 -5.34 24.00
C TYR A 35 -15.28 -5.22 25.46
N PRO A 36 -15.34 -6.33 26.21
CA PRO A 36 -15.67 -6.30 27.63
C PRO A 36 -14.75 -5.38 28.43
N GLU A 37 -15.31 -4.68 29.43
CA GLU A 37 -14.56 -3.75 30.29
C GLU A 37 -13.35 -4.42 30.97
N ALA A 38 -13.44 -5.72 31.28
CA ALA A 38 -12.34 -6.49 31.85
C ALA A 38 -11.08 -6.45 30.96
N LEU A 39 -11.24 -6.53 29.63
CA LEU A 39 -10.12 -6.46 28.67
C LEU A 39 -9.54 -5.04 28.60
N GLY A 40 -10.40 -4.01 28.54
CA GLY A 40 -9.95 -2.61 28.57
C GLY A 40 -9.15 -2.29 29.83
N ARG A 41 -9.60 -2.81 30.98
CA ARG A 41 -8.92 -2.68 32.26
C ARG A 41 -7.58 -3.40 32.28
N ALA A 42 -7.52 -4.64 31.80
CA ALA A 42 -6.30 -5.44 31.73
C ALA A 42 -5.25 -4.79 30.81
N ALA A 43 -5.68 -4.25 29.66
CA ALA A 43 -4.83 -3.53 28.71
C ALA A 43 -4.43 -2.11 29.16
N GLY A 44 -5.01 -1.62 30.26
CA GLY A 44 -4.76 -0.27 30.78
C GLY A 44 -5.37 0.85 29.93
N LEU A 45 -6.35 0.55 29.07
CA LEU A 45 -7.01 1.54 28.22
C LEU A 45 -7.97 2.40 29.05
N ARG A 46 -7.70 3.70 29.11
CA ARG A 46 -8.50 4.69 29.85
C ARG A 46 -8.81 5.92 29.00
N THR A 47 -9.97 6.51 29.21
CA THR A 47 -10.31 7.82 28.66
C THR A 47 -9.49 8.91 29.35
N GLU A 48 -9.52 10.13 28.82
CA GLU A 48 -8.89 11.29 29.46
C GLU A 48 -9.40 11.52 30.90
N GLY A 49 -10.68 11.23 31.14
CA GLY A 49 -11.29 11.26 32.47
C GLY A 49 -10.97 10.05 33.37
N GLY A 50 -10.11 9.12 32.93
CA GLY A 50 -9.68 7.94 33.70
C GLY A 50 -10.61 6.72 33.67
N ALA A 51 -11.79 6.84 33.06
CA ALA A 51 -12.73 5.74 32.89
C ALA A 51 -12.14 4.65 31.99
N VAL A 52 -12.44 3.38 32.25
CA VAL A 52 -11.98 2.27 31.40
C VAL A 52 -12.63 2.39 30.03
N GLN A 53 -11.84 2.30 28.96
CA GLN A 53 -12.40 2.24 27.62
C GLN A 53 -13.00 0.85 27.36
N THR A 54 -14.11 0.80 26.64
CA THR A 54 -14.79 -0.45 26.21
C THR A 54 -14.90 -0.54 24.69
N LYS A 55 -14.27 0.40 23.99
CA LYS A 55 -14.18 0.43 22.54
C LYS A 55 -12.90 1.10 22.10
N VAL A 56 -12.42 0.74 20.91
CA VAL A 56 -11.41 1.48 20.15
C VAL A 56 -11.89 1.60 18.71
N GLN A 57 -11.54 2.70 18.05
CA GLN A 57 -11.69 2.80 16.60
C GLN A 57 -10.38 2.33 15.97
N LEU A 58 -10.46 1.34 15.08
CA LEU A 58 -9.32 0.82 14.32
C LEU A 58 -9.17 1.64 13.04
N ASP A 59 -7.98 1.76 12.45
CA ASP A 59 -7.87 2.39 11.12
C ASP A 59 -8.30 1.40 10.02
N LEU A 60 -7.73 0.18 10.02
CA LEU A 60 -8.17 -0.93 9.18
C LEU A 60 -8.20 -2.24 9.97
N ALA A 61 -9.16 -3.10 9.64
CA ALA A 61 -9.24 -4.46 10.13
C ALA A 61 -9.45 -5.45 8.98
N VAL A 62 -8.72 -6.56 9.01
CA VAL A 62 -8.88 -7.68 8.08
C VAL A 62 -9.54 -8.84 8.81
N LEU A 63 -10.69 -9.26 8.32
CA LEU A 63 -11.46 -10.36 8.88
C LEU A 63 -10.89 -11.71 8.45
N PRO A 64 -11.18 -12.80 9.17
CA PRO A 64 -10.79 -14.15 8.77
C PRO A 64 -11.30 -14.55 7.39
N GLU A 65 -10.64 -15.53 6.77
CA GLU A 65 -11.14 -16.16 5.53
C GLU A 65 -12.57 -16.68 5.71
N GLY A 66 -13.39 -16.56 4.65
CA GLY A 66 -14.79 -16.95 4.66
C GLY A 66 -15.74 -15.98 5.37
N TRP A 67 -15.23 -14.87 5.91
CA TRP A 67 -16.06 -13.72 6.33
C TRP A 67 -16.08 -12.65 5.25
N ASP A 68 -17.28 -12.22 4.84
CA ASP A 68 -17.46 -11.10 3.91
C ASP A 68 -18.27 -9.95 4.52
N ASP A 69 -18.31 -8.82 3.80
CA ASP A 69 -19.00 -7.60 4.22
C ASP A 69 -20.52 -7.74 4.28
N GLY A 70 -21.09 -8.76 3.62
CA GLY A 70 -22.50 -9.10 3.66
C GLY A 70 -22.92 -9.75 4.98
N GLN A 71 -21.98 -10.40 5.68
CA GLN A 71 -22.18 -10.98 7.00
C GLN A 71 -21.93 -9.99 8.14
N LEU A 72 -21.35 -8.83 7.83
CA LEU A 72 -21.07 -7.80 8.81
C LEU A 72 -22.29 -6.92 9.06
N PRO A 73 -22.40 -6.34 10.27
CA PRO A 73 -23.35 -5.27 10.51
C PRO A 73 -23.03 -4.10 9.58
N LYS A 74 -24.05 -3.57 8.89
CA LYS A 74 -23.95 -2.33 8.09
C LYS A 74 -23.32 -1.15 8.86
N SER A 75 -23.35 -1.21 10.19
CA SER A 75 -22.78 -0.21 11.09
C SER A 75 -21.26 -0.22 11.21
N ARG A 76 -20.53 -1.19 10.61
CA ARG A 76 -19.06 -1.34 10.74
C ARG A 76 -18.62 -1.46 12.21
N VAL A 77 -19.44 -2.13 13.01
CA VAL A 77 -19.19 -2.33 14.44
C VAL A 77 -18.78 -3.78 14.67
N LEU A 78 -17.59 -3.99 15.22
CA LEU A 78 -17.13 -5.29 15.69
C LEU A 78 -17.37 -5.40 17.20
N ARG A 79 -17.84 -6.54 17.69
CA ARG A 79 -18.13 -6.76 19.11
C ARG A 79 -17.62 -8.13 19.53
N VAL A 80 -16.75 -8.17 20.53
CA VAL A 80 -16.12 -9.41 21.02
C VAL A 80 -17.13 -10.29 21.79
N ASP A 81 -18.18 -9.69 22.34
CA ASP A 81 -19.24 -10.36 23.09
C ASP A 81 -20.37 -10.91 22.21
N THR A 82 -20.21 -10.88 20.87
CA THR A 82 -21.17 -11.45 19.90
C THR A 82 -20.48 -12.52 19.05
N ASP A 83 -21.17 -12.95 17.99
CA ASP A 83 -20.66 -13.87 16.97
C ASP A 83 -19.72 -13.20 15.94
N HIS A 84 -19.34 -11.94 16.13
CA HIS A 84 -18.43 -11.26 15.21
C HIS A 84 -17.02 -11.86 15.31
N PRO A 85 -16.29 -11.95 14.20
CA PRO A 85 -14.97 -12.54 14.20
C PRO A 85 -13.95 -11.61 14.84
N VAL A 86 -12.88 -12.20 15.37
CA VAL A 86 -11.66 -11.46 15.70
C VAL A 86 -10.91 -11.19 14.39
N PRO A 87 -10.50 -9.93 14.10
CA PRO A 87 -9.65 -9.65 12.96
C PRO A 87 -8.35 -10.45 12.97
N GLU A 88 -7.92 -10.97 11.83
CA GLU A 88 -6.62 -11.62 11.69
C GLU A 88 -5.49 -10.60 11.61
N LEU A 89 -5.74 -9.44 10.97
CA LEU A 89 -4.79 -8.34 10.89
C LEU A 89 -5.48 -7.03 11.29
N ILE A 90 -4.85 -6.29 12.20
CA ILE A 90 -5.20 -4.89 12.48
C ILE A 90 -4.08 -4.00 11.95
N VAL A 91 -4.44 -2.93 11.26
CA VAL A 91 -3.52 -1.90 10.80
C VAL A 91 -3.84 -0.59 11.51
N GLU A 92 -2.83 0.01 12.14
CA GLU A 92 -2.91 1.34 12.76
C GLU A 92 -1.93 2.30 12.10
N ILE A 93 -2.42 3.48 11.73
CA ILE A 93 -1.62 4.57 11.18
C ILE A 93 -1.28 5.51 12.33
N ALA A 94 0.01 5.61 12.59
CA ALA A 94 0.53 6.36 13.70
C ALA A 94 0.32 7.87 13.52
N SER A 95 -0.48 8.47 14.41
CA SER A 95 -0.50 9.92 14.58
C SER A 95 0.64 10.40 15.50
N PRO A 96 1.23 11.60 15.27
CA PRO A 96 2.24 12.19 16.15
C PRO A 96 1.74 12.47 17.58
N SER A 97 0.43 12.64 17.79
CA SER A 97 -0.15 13.07 19.08
C SER A 97 -0.45 11.91 20.05
N THR A 98 -0.44 10.66 19.60
CA THR A 98 -0.85 9.48 20.41
C THR A 98 0.26 8.41 20.57
N ALA A 99 1.44 8.66 20.02
CA ALA A 99 2.39 7.64 19.56
C ALA A 99 3.01 6.69 20.59
N ALA A 100 3.15 7.05 21.87
CA ALA A 100 3.91 6.20 22.82
C ALA A 100 3.04 5.40 23.78
N ARG A 101 2.10 6.06 24.47
CA ARG A 101 1.28 5.43 25.51
C ARG A 101 0.12 4.61 24.93
N ASP A 102 -0.51 5.10 23.86
CA ASP A 102 -1.68 4.44 23.25
C ASP A 102 -1.29 3.14 22.54
N ARG A 103 -0.12 3.12 21.88
CA ARG A 103 0.37 1.93 21.16
C ARG A 103 0.62 0.72 22.07
N GLY A 104 1.11 0.94 23.28
CA GLY A 104 1.36 -0.13 24.25
C GLY A 104 0.05 -0.79 24.72
N SER A 105 -0.93 0.02 25.11
CA SER A 105 -2.23 -0.46 25.57
C SER A 105 -3.07 -1.09 24.46
N LYS A 106 -3.10 -0.51 23.26
CA LYS A 106 -3.76 -1.12 22.10
C LYS A 106 -3.13 -2.46 21.72
N ARG A 107 -1.80 -2.56 21.70
CA ARG A 107 -1.09 -3.82 21.42
C ARG A 107 -1.47 -4.91 22.42
N GLU A 108 -1.53 -4.56 23.71
CA GLU A 108 -1.92 -5.50 24.76
C GLU A 108 -3.38 -5.96 24.61
N LEU A 109 -4.30 -5.05 24.26
CA LEU A 109 -5.67 -5.40 23.93
C LEU A 109 -5.73 -6.39 22.76
N TYR A 110 -5.07 -6.09 21.64
CA TYR A 110 -5.11 -6.96 20.46
C TYR A 110 -4.45 -8.32 20.72
N ARG A 111 -3.41 -8.37 21.55
CA ARG A 111 -2.77 -9.61 22.02
C ARG A 111 -3.77 -10.46 22.79
N ALA A 112 -4.45 -9.86 23.77
CA ALA A 112 -5.44 -10.54 24.60
C ALA A 112 -6.66 -11.02 23.80
N LEU A 113 -7.00 -10.32 22.72
CA LEU A 113 -8.07 -10.71 21.79
C LEU A 113 -7.66 -11.82 20.81
N GLY A 114 -6.37 -12.14 20.69
CA GLY A 114 -5.89 -13.18 19.78
C GLY A 114 -5.75 -12.72 18.33
N VAL A 115 -5.64 -11.42 18.08
CA VAL A 115 -5.37 -10.88 16.73
C VAL A 115 -4.02 -11.42 16.24
N ARG A 116 -4.01 -12.03 15.06
CA ARG A 116 -2.84 -12.80 14.57
C ARG A 116 -1.67 -11.88 14.22
N GLU A 117 -1.95 -10.76 13.55
CA GLU A 117 -0.97 -9.77 13.14
C GLU A 117 -1.41 -8.35 13.47
N TYR A 118 -0.46 -7.52 13.91
CA TYR A 118 -0.68 -6.12 14.21
C TYR A 118 0.37 -5.27 13.50
N LEU A 119 -0.06 -4.50 12.51
CA LEU A 119 0.78 -3.68 11.65
C LEU A 119 0.62 -2.21 12.00
N ILE A 120 1.74 -1.52 12.23
CA ILE A 120 1.78 -0.09 12.50
C ILE A 120 2.48 0.61 11.35
N LEU A 121 1.77 1.52 10.69
CA LEU A 121 2.29 2.40 9.65
C LEU A 121 2.62 3.74 10.28
N ASP A 122 3.90 4.05 10.40
CA ASP A 122 4.37 5.35 10.79
C ASP A 122 4.84 6.12 9.57
N PRO A 123 4.10 7.14 9.09
CA PRO A 123 4.54 7.92 7.95
C PRO A 123 5.73 8.83 8.27
N GLY A 124 6.19 8.85 9.53
CA GLY A 124 7.28 9.70 9.95
C GLY A 124 6.87 11.18 9.95
N ARG A 125 7.86 12.05 9.86
CA ARG A 125 7.70 13.50 9.66
C ARG A 125 8.91 14.01 8.87
N PRO A 126 8.72 14.77 7.79
CA PRO A 126 9.84 15.41 7.09
C PRO A 126 10.51 16.47 7.98
N ASP A 127 11.76 16.82 7.65
CA ASP A 127 12.44 17.99 8.22
C ASP A 127 11.68 19.25 7.77
N GLY A 128 11.26 20.12 8.70
CA GLY A 128 10.53 21.34 8.32
C GLY A 128 9.54 21.94 9.32
N GLY A 129 9.67 21.70 10.62
CA GLY A 129 8.96 22.50 11.63
C GLY A 129 9.36 22.12 13.05
N ASP A 130 8.60 22.52 14.07
CA ASP A 130 9.04 22.61 15.48
C ASP A 130 9.54 21.31 16.15
N LEU A 131 9.31 20.14 15.55
CA LEU A 131 9.75 18.84 16.05
C LEU A 131 10.84 18.25 15.14
N PRO A 132 11.77 17.43 15.67
CA PRO A 132 12.77 16.77 14.83
C PRO A 132 12.12 15.88 13.76
N ALA A 133 12.75 15.74 12.59
CA ALA A 133 12.34 14.77 11.60
C ALA A 133 12.34 13.35 12.16
N ARG A 134 11.50 12.52 11.55
CA ARG A 134 11.37 11.12 11.88
C ARG A 134 11.19 10.33 10.60
N SER A 135 12.05 9.35 10.38
CA SER A 135 11.87 8.39 9.28
C SER A 135 10.52 7.71 9.37
N ALA A 136 9.94 7.45 8.20
CA ALA A 136 8.79 6.57 8.14
C ALA A 136 9.21 5.17 8.62
N ARG A 137 8.27 4.40 9.17
CA ARG A 137 8.53 3.08 9.73
C ARG A 137 7.32 2.19 9.55
N LEU A 138 7.55 0.98 9.08
CA LEU A 138 6.57 -0.10 9.09
C LEU A 138 6.96 -1.08 10.20
N THR A 139 6.06 -1.36 11.14
CA THR A 139 6.31 -2.32 12.23
C THR A 139 5.22 -3.37 12.24
N LEU A 140 5.59 -4.63 12.09
CA LEU A 140 4.67 -5.76 12.18
C LEU A 140 4.94 -6.54 13.47
N TYR A 141 3.90 -6.81 14.24
CA TYR A 141 3.91 -7.77 15.34
C TYR A 141 3.10 -9.00 14.93
N ARG A 142 3.58 -10.19 15.29
CA ARG A 142 2.88 -11.46 15.07
C ARG A 142 2.67 -12.17 16.38
N LEU A 143 1.44 -12.64 16.61
CA LEU A 143 1.10 -13.40 17.80
C LEU A 143 1.69 -14.80 17.69
N ARG A 144 2.55 -15.17 18.63
CA ARG A 144 3.20 -16.47 18.76
C ARG A 144 3.13 -16.90 20.22
N ASP A 145 2.62 -18.09 20.47
CA ASP A 145 2.56 -18.69 21.81
C ASP A 145 1.93 -17.75 22.87
N GLY A 146 0.95 -16.95 22.47
CA GLY A 146 0.23 -16.01 23.33
C GLY A 146 0.85 -14.61 23.46
N ASP A 147 2.01 -14.36 22.84
CA ASP A 147 2.70 -13.08 22.89
C ASP A 147 3.03 -12.50 21.51
N TYR A 148 3.07 -11.17 21.43
CA TYR A 148 3.46 -10.49 20.20
C TYR A 148 4.98 -10.44 20.06
N VAL A 149 5.48 -11.05 18.99
CA VAL A 149 6.88 -10.95 18.55
C VAL A 149 6.93 -9.96 17.39
N GLN A 150 7.83 -8.98 17.46
CA GLN A 150 8.06 -8.09 16.34
C GLN A 150 8.71 -8.89 15.20
N VAL A 151 8.14 -8.81 14.01
CA VAL A 151 8.70 -9.41 12.80
C VAL A 151 9.81 -8.49 12.31
N ASP A 152 11.04 -8.99 12.29
CA ASP A 152 12.17 -8.25 11.75
C ASP A 152 11.95 -7.97 10.26
N GLY A 153 12.34 -6.77 9.82
CA GLY A 153 12.40 -6.46 8.40
C GLY A 153 13.34 -7.43 7.72
N GLY A 154 12.84 -8.21 6.76
CA GLY A 154 13.71 -9.10 5.98
C GLY A 154 14.79 -8.27 5.29
N GLN A 155 16.02 -8.80 5.18
CA GLN A 155 17.05 -8.18 4.37
C GLN A 155 16.48 -7.93 2.96
N ASN A 156 16.43 -6.67 2.57
CA ASN A 156 15.96 -6.23 1.27
C ASN A 156 16.74 -6.97 0.16
N PRO A 157 16.12 -7.77 -0.73
CA PRO A 157 16.86 -8.50 -1.77
C PRO A 157 17.51 -7.58 -2.82
N ALA A 158 17.27 -6.27 -2.75
CA ALA A 158 18.03 -5.27 -3.48
C ALA A 158 18.36 -4.08 -2.57
N SER A 159 19.56 -4.09 -1.98
CA SER A 159 20.16 -2.88 -1.42
C SER A 159 20.31 -1.85 -2.54
N PHE A 160 19.39 -0.90 -2.62
CA PHE A 160 19.66 0.34 -3.37
C PHE A 160 20.76 1.09 -2.59
N PRO A 161 21.81 1.59 -3.26
CA PRO A 161 22.87 2.31 -2.59
C PRO A 161 22.29 3.55 -1.89
N SER A 162 22.24 3.51 -0.56
CA SER A 162 21.98 4.65 0.30
C SER A 162 23.18 5.60 0.21
N GLY A 163 23.13 6.58 -0.68
CA GLY A 163 24.31 7.44 -0.87
C GLY A 163 24.22 8.47 -1.97
N THR A 164 23.09 9.14 -2.15
CA THR A 164 23.02 10.42 -2.87
C THR A 164 21.89 11.26 -2.27
N ASP A 165 22.16 12.54 -1.98
CA ASP A 165 21.14 13.54 -1.66
C ASP A 165 20.00 13.44 -2.69
N GLY A 166 18.79 13.13 -2.24
CA GLY A 166 17.61 12.94 -3.08
C GLY A 166 17.25 11.50 -3.48
N ALA A 167 17.94 10.48 -2.95
CA ALA A 167 17.55 9.08 -3.19
C ALA A 167 16.30 8.67 -2.38
N ALA A 168 15.44 7.86 -2.99
CA ALA A 168 14.25 7.30 -2.35
C ALA A 168 14.59 6.56 -1.05
N GLU A 169 13.91 6.92 0.03
CA GLU A 169 13.92 6.19 1.30
C GLU A 169 13.04 4.94 1.12
N VAL A 170 13.68 3.84 0.70
CA VAL A 170 13.08 2.50 0.70
C VAL A 170 13.21 1.92 2.11
N LEU A 171 12.08 1.80 2.80
CA LEU A 171 12.07 1.25 4.15
C LEU A 171 12.14 -0.28 4.12
N GLU A 172 12.58 -0.84 5.24
CA GLU A 172 12.57 -2.29 5.46
C GLU A 172 11.18 -2.87 5.20
N SER A 173 11.14 -3.96 4.45
CA SER A 173 9.90 -4.70 4.18
C SER A 173 9.63 -5.74 5.25
N VAL A 174 8.37 -5.94 5.59
CA VAL A 174 7.92 -7.01 6.50
C VAL A 174 7.07 -8.01 5.74
N HIS A 175 7.23 -9.30 6.03
CA HIS A 175 6.37 -10.34 5.44
C HIS A 175 5.16 -10.59 6.34
N SER A 176 3.96 -10.36 5.82
CA SER A 176 2.69 -10.66 6.49
C SER A 176 2.21 -12.04 6.10
N GLU A 177 1.93 -12.89 7.10
CA GLU A 177 1.32 -14.19 6.86
C GLU A 177 -0.16 -14.09 6.53
N VAL A 178 -0.84 -13.05 7.01
CA VAL A 178 -2.25 -12.81 6.68
C VAL A 178 -2.40 -12.39 5.22
N CYS A 179 -1.50 -11.53 4.72
CA CYS A 179 -1.51 -11.12 3.31
C CYS A 179 -0.79 -12.10 2.37
N GLY A 180 -0.07 -13.09 2.89
CA GLY A 180 0.75 -14.01 2.09
C GLY A 180 1.85 -13.32 1.28
N THR A 181 2.22 -12.08 1.62
CA THR A 181 3.19 -11.29 0.86
C THR A 181 3.96 -10.30 1.72
N SER A 182 5.01 -9.73 1.15
CA SER A 182 5.80 -8.67 1.76
C SER A 182 5.16 -7.31 1.53
N LEU A 183 5.15 -6.49 2.58
CA LEU A 183 4.62 -5.14 2.62
C LEU A 183 5.77 -4.16 2.92
N ARG A 184 5.72 -2.95 2.37
CA ARG A 184 6.68 -1.89 2.68
C ARG A 184 6.05 -0.50 2.61
N LEU A 185 6.78 0.46 3.18
CA LEU A 185 6.57 1.89 2.93
C LEU A 185 7.71 2.40 2.03
N LEU A 186 7.36 3.23 1.06
CA LEU A 186 8.29 3.89 0.14
C LEU A 186 8.11 5.40 0.22
N ARG A 187 9.20 6.14 0.45
CA ARG A 187 9.21 7.60 0.29
C ARG A 187 10.17 7.95 -0.85
N PRO A 188 9.67 8.34 -2.03
CA PRO A 188 10.53 8.55 -3.20
C PRO A 188 11.45 9.77 -3.04
N GLU A 189 11.03 10.79 -2.28
CA GLU A 189 11.79 12.00 -2.01
C GLU A 189 11.51 12.47 -0.57
N PRO A 190 12.43 13.17 0.13
CA PRO A 190 12.27 13.55 1.54
C PRO A 190 10.97 14.30 1.87
N GLU A 191 10.48 15.13 0.95
CA GLU A 191 9.23 15.89 1.11
C GLU A 191 8.01 15.21 0.48
N ALA A 192 8.19 14.08 -0.21
CA ALA A 192 7.11 13.34 -0.81
C ALA A 192 6.31 12.54 0.23
N ARG A 193 5.03 12.32 -0.09
CA ARG A 193 4.19 11.38 0.65
C ARG A 193 4.78 9.98 0.65
N VAL A 194 4.52 9.23 1.72
CA VAL A 194 4.83 7.80 1.76
C VAL A 194 3.80 7.03 0.94
N PHE A 195 4.26 5.98 0.26
CA PHE A 195 3.46 5.02 -0.49
C PHE A 195 3.48 3.70 0.25
N PHE A 196 2.32 3.08 0.41
CA PHE A 196 2.20 1.72 0.93
C PHE A 196 2.17 0.74 -0.23
N GLN A 197 3.04 -0.26 -0.20
CA GLN A 197 3.26 -1.17 -1.33
C GLN A 197 3.26 -2.62 -0.88
N TRP A 198 2.83 -3.52 -1.77
CA TRP A 198 3.00 -4.96 -1.62
C TRP A 198 3.93 -5.53 -2.70
N HIS A 199 4.57 -6.65 -2.40
CA HIS A 199 5.35 -7.40 -3.36
C HIS A 199 4.45 -8.35 -4.15
N GLU A 200 4.55 -8.37 -5.47
CA GLU A 200 3.88 -9.32 -6.34
C GLU A 200 4.88 -10.42 -6.75
N PRO A 201 4.83 -11.63 -6.15
CA PRO A 201 5.85 -12.65 -6.39
C PRO A 201 5.94 -13.10 -7.84
N ALA A 202 4.81 -13.07 -8.57
CA ALA A 202 4.75 -13.49 -9.97
C ALA A 202 5.60 -12.60 -10.90
N THR A 203 5.71 -11.31 -10.61
CA THR A 203 6.46 -10.35 -11.42
C THR A 203 7.74 -9.85 -10.74
N GLY A 204 7.90 -10.14 -9.44
CA GLY A 204 8.98 -9.61 -8.61
C GLY A 204 8.88 -8.09 -8.38
N ARG A 205 7.71 -7.49 -8.65
CA ARG A 205 7.51 -6.04 -8.57
C ARG A 205 6.89 -5.64 -7.24
N TRP A 206 7.27 -4.46 -6.79
CA TRP A 206 6.53 -3.75 -5.75
C TRP A 206 5.42 -2.94 -6.41
N ARG A 207 4.20 -3.10 -5.91
CA ARG A 207 3.00 -2.52 -6.49
C ARG A 207 2.29 -1.62 -5.49
N ASP A 208 1.68 -0.58 -6.02
CA ASP A 208 0.64 0.21 -5.39
C ASP A 208 -0.30 0.71 -6.48
N ARG A 209 -1.57 0.91 -6.13
CA ARG A 209 -2.61 1.30 -7.09
C ARG A 209 -2.28 2.59 -7.83
N ALA A 210 -1.61 3.55 -7.18
CA ALA A 210 -1.24 4.81 -7.83
C ALA A 210 -0.16 4.60 -8.91
N THR A 211 0.87 3.81 -8.62
CA THR A 211 1.91 3.45 -9.59
C THR A 211 1.36 2.58 -10.72
N ASP A 212 0.45 1.65 -10.40
CA ASP A 212 -0.17 0.79 -11.40
C ASP A 212 -1.11 1.54 -12.34
N GLN A 213 -1.80 2.58 -11.87
CA GLN A 213 -2.62 3.44 -12.72
C GLN A 213 -1.79 4.39 -13.60
N ALA A 214 -0.61 4.81 -13.13
CA ALA A 214 0.30 5.66 -13.90
C ALA A 214 1.04 4.90 -15.02
N THR A 215 1.26 3.59 -14.84
CA THR A 215 2.07 2.77 -15.77
C THR A 215 1.44 2.58 -17.16
N PRO A 216 0.12 2.32 -17.33
CA PRO A 216 -0.54 2.25 -18.64
C PRO A 216 -0.45 3.56 -19.43
N LEU A 217 -0.47 4.71 -18.75
CA LEU A 217 -0.34 6.02 -19.39
C LEU A 217 1.09 6.23 -19.89
N LEU A 218 2.11 5.87 -19.11
CA LEU A 218 3.50 6.01 -19.58
C LEU A 218 3.87 4.99 -20.67
N ALA A 219 3.35 3.77 -20.59
CA ALA A 219 3.52 2.75 -21.63
C ALA A 219 2.84 3.15 -22.95
N SER A 220 1.58 3.61 -22.91
CA SER A 220 0.88 4.11 -24.11
C SER A 220 1.52 5.38 -24.70
N HIS A 221 2.08 6.27 -23.88
CA HIS A 221 2.84 7.42 -24.36
C HIS A 221 4.22 7.03 -24.94
N ALA A 222 4.87 5.99 -24.41
CA ALA A 222 6.12 5.48 -24.96
C ALA A 222 5.88 4.70 -26.25
N GLU A 223 4.86 3.84 -26.30
CA GLU A 223 4.42 3.12 -27.49
C GLU A 223 3.95 4.09 -28.57
N GLY A 224 3.10 5.06 -28.27
CA GLY A 224 2.69 6.09 -29.23
C GLY A 224 3.83 6.98 -29.74
N ARG A 225 4.89 7.21 -28.94
CA ARG A 225 6.12 7.88 -29.41
C ARG A 225 6.98 6.99 -30.28
N VAL A 226 7.05 5.68 -30.02
CA VAL A 226 7.80 4.73 -30.84
C VAL A 226 7.07 4.49 -32.16
N GLU A 227 5.76 4.25 -32.10
CA GLU A 227 4.89 4.04 -33.25
C GLU A 227 4.82 5.29 -34.12
N GLY A 228 4.56 6.47 -33.54
CA GLY A 228 4.59 7.74 -34.28
C GLY A 228 5.96 8.10 -34.86
N ARG A 229 7.07 7.64 -34.25
CA ARG A 229 8.43 7.83 -34.78
C ARG A 229 8.77 6.83 -35.88
N VAL A 230 8.18 5.63 -35.89
CA VAL A 230 8.34 4.65 -36.97
C VAL A 230 7.47 5.04 -38.16
N GLU A 231 6.20 5.37 -37.95
CA GLU A 231 5.28 5.83 -39.00
C GLU A 231 5.79 7.10 -39.67
N GLY A 232 6.15 8.13 -38.90
CA GLY A 232 6.68 9.37 -39.48
C GLY A 232 7.99 9.18 -40.25
N ARG A 233 8.77 8.14 -39.95
CA ARG A 233 10.02 7.83 -40.64
C ARG A 233 9.80 7.01 -41.90
N VAL A 234 8.80 6.13 -41.92
CA VAL A 234 8.34 5.42 -43.12
C VAL A 234 7.71 6.39 -44.12
N GLU A 235 6.85 7.29 -43.64
CA GLU A 235 6.20 8.29 -44.50
C GLU A 235 7.21 9.27 -45.11
N ALA A 236 8.20 9.72 -44.33
CA ALA A 236 9.30 10.54 -44.84
C ALA A 236 10.17 9.78 -45.87
N LEU A 237 10.39 8.47 -45.69
CA LEU A 237 11.11 7.62 -46.64
C LEU A 237 10.33 7.41 -47.94
N LEU A 238 9.01 7.25 -47.86
CA LEU A 238 8.13 7.13 -49.02
C LEU A 238 8.10 8.44 -49.82
N GLN A 239 7.97 9.60 -49.16
CA GLN A 239 8.04 10.91 -49.83
C GLN A 239 9.41 11.19 -50.47
N LEU A 240 10.49 10.68 -49.87
CA LEU A 240 11.84 10.76 -50.45
C LEU A 240 11.99 9.83 -51.67
N LEU A 241 11.44 8.62 -51.62
CA LEU A 241 11.44 7.67 -52.74
C LEU A 241 10.62 8.19 -53.92
N GLU A 242 9.43 8.77 -53.68
CA GLU A 242 8.61 9.38 -54.72
C GLU A 242 9.28 10.58 -55.39
N ARG A 243 10.11 11.34 -54.65
CA ARG A 243 10.89 12.44 -55.22
C ARG A 243 12.17 11.99 -55.94
N ALA A 244 12.74 10.87 -55.53
CA ALA A 244 14.00 10.35 -56.07
C ALA A 244 13.82 9.40 -57.26
N LEU A 245 12.60 8.90 -57.48
CA LEU A 245 12.24 8.12 -58.67
C LEU A 245 11.69 9.07 -59.74
N PRO A 246 12.50 9.50 -60.72
CA PRO A 246 11.93 10.10 -61.92
C PRO A 246 10.97 9.08 -62.54
N GLU A 247 9.85 9.55 -63.09
CA GLU A 247 8.97 8.73 -63.93
C GLU A 247 9.84 8.08 -65.01
N ALA A 248 10.29 6.85 -64.75
CA ALA A 248 10.93 6.02 -65.73
C ALA A 248 9.83 5.66 -66.71
N ALA A 249 9.73 6.47 -67.76
CA ALA A 249 8.96 6.20 -68.95
C ALA A 249 9.21 4.74 -69.34
N TYR A 250 8.24 3.87 -69.07
CA TYR A 250 8.22 2.53 -69.62
C TYR A 250 8.19 2.65 -71.14
N PRO A 251 9.26 2.32 -71.86
CA PRO A 251 9.21 2.31 -73.31
C PRO A 251 8.42 1.07 -73.70
N GLY A 252 7.19 1.28 -74.16
CA GLY A 252 6.44 0.26 -74.87
C GLY A 252 7.19 -0.15 -76.13
N ALA A 253 7.83 -1.31 -76.09
CA ALA A 253 8.26 -2.06 -77.26
C ALA A 253 7.64 -3.46 -77.16
N LEU A 254 6.54 -3.65 -77.90
CA LEU A 254 6.48 -4.53 -79.06
C LEU A 254 6.74 -6.01 -78.73
N PHE A 255 5.65 -6.76 -78.55
CA PHE A 255 5.56 -8.11 -79.12
C PHE A 255 4.32 -8.20 -80.00
N GLN A 256 4.59 -8.43 -81.28
CA GLN A 256 3.63 -8.68 -82.35
C GLN A 256 2.96 -10.04 -82.16
N SER A 257 1.69 -10.15 -82.57
CA SER A 257 1.11 -11.40 -83.04
C SER A 257 0.35 -11.16 -84.34
N ARG A 258 1.04 -11.47 -85.44
CA ARG A 258 0.60 -12.03 -86.75
C ARG A 258 1.39 -11.43 -87.90
#